data_AF-A0A6P6EYU4-F1
#
_entry.id   AF-A0A6P6EYU4-F1
#
_cell.length_a   1.000
_cell.length_b   1.000
_cell.length_c   1.000
_cell.angle_alpha   90.00
_cell.angle_beta   90.00
_cell.angle_gamma   90.00
#
_symmetry.space_group_name_H-M   'P 1'
#
loop_
_entity.id
_entity.type
_entity.pdbx_description
1 polymer ?
#
loop_
_entity_poly.entity_id
_entity_poly.type
_entity_poly.pdbx_seq_one_letter_code
_entity_poly.pdbx_strand_id
1 'polypeptide(L)'
;MLYLIGLGLGDAKDITVRGLEVVRRCSRVYLEAYTSVLAVGKEALEEFYGRKLILADREEVEQEADDILKDADVSEVAFLVVGDPFGATTHSDLILRAAKLGIPYRVIHNASIMNAVGCCGLQLYNFGETVSIVFWTDSWRPESFFDKMEKNRQNGMHTLCLLDIKVKEQSLENLIKGRKIYEPPRYMSVNQAAQQLLEIVQNRRGRGEEPGLGPLAELRVCAGFLHPEPFPV
;
A
#
# COMPACT_ATOMS: atom_id res chain seq x y z
N MET A 1 21.98 7.00 -11.19
CA MET A 1 21.55 6.59 -9.84
C MET A 1 20.03 6.48 -9.77
N LEU A 2 19.48 5.42 -9.16
CA LEU A 2 18.05 5.33 -8.82
C LEU A 2 17.79 5.76 -7.37
N TYR A 3 16.78 6.59 -7.12
CA TYR A 3 16.33 6.96 -5.79
C TYR A 3 14.91 6.46 -5.55
N LEU A 4 14.71 5.65 -4.50
CA LEU A 4 13.36 5.30 -4.02
C LEU A 4 13.03 6.20 -2.84
N ILE A 5 11.97 6.98 -2.95
CA ILE A 5 11.66 8.06 -2.00
C ILE A 5 10.25 7.88 -1.46
N GLY A 6 10.13 7.72 -0.15
CA GLY A 6 8.85 7.74 0.53
C GLY A 6 8.28 9.14 0.63
N LEU A 7 7.01 9.30 0.29
CA LEU A 7 6.27 10.57 0.36
C LEU A 7 5.63 10.81 1.73
N GLY A 8 5.56 9.79 2.60
CA GLY A 8 4.78 9.86 3.82
C GLY A 8 3.29 9.67 3.54
N LEU A 9 2.42 10.01 4.50
CA LEU A 9 1.03 9.53 4.52
C LEU A 9 -0.02 10.62 4.27
N GLY A 10 0.33 11.88 4.49
CA GLY A 10 -0.53 13.04 4.32
C GLY A 10 -0.34 13.73 2.98
N ASP A 11 0.09 14.99 3.02
CA ASP A 11 0.15 15.85 1.84
C ASP A 11 1.57 15.95 1.23
N ALA A 12 1.74 16.86 0.26
CA ALA A 12 3.02 17.09 -0.42
C ALA A 12 4.19 17.44 0.51
N LYS A 13 3.93 17.87 1.75
CA LYS A 13 4.93 18.31 2.74
C LYS A 13 5.39 17.20 3.67
N ASP A 14 4.73 16.05 3.67
CA ASP A 14 5.17 14.88 4.44
C ASP A 14 6.45 14.26 3.88
N ILE A 15 6.82 14.61 2.65
CA ILE A 15 8.13 14.24 2.11
C ILE A 15 9.24 14.78 3.01
N THR A 16 10.24 13.94 3.29
CA THR A 16 11.41 14.42 4.02
C THR A 16 12.15 15.51 3.24
N VAL A 17 12.83 16.42 3.94
CA VAL A 17 13.69 17.45 3.31
C VAL A 17 14.68 16.81 2.34
N ARG A 18 15.29 15.69 2.73
CA ARG A 18 16.20 14.91 1.88
C ARG A 18 15.52 14.40 0.61
N GLY A 19 14.29 13.91 0.73
CA GLY A 19 13.49 13.47 -0.43
C GLY A 19 13.23 14.62 -1.39
N LEU A 20 12.78 15.76 -0.88
CA LEU A 20 12.47 16.95 -1.69
C LEU A 20 13.70 17.49 -2.44
N GLU A 21 14.86 17.55 -1.78
CA GLU A 21 16.12 17.96 -2.40
C GLU A 21 16.52 17.06 -3.57
N VAL A 22 16.35 15.74 -3.42
CA VAL A 22 16.63 14.77 -4.47
C VAL A 22 15.64 14.90 -5.63
N VAL A 23 14.34 14.99 -5.33
CA VAL A 23 13.29 15.17 -6.36
C VAL A 23 13.59 16.36 -7.26
N ARG A 24 13.99 17.50 -6.68
CA ARG A 24 14.27 18.74 -7.41
C ARG A 24 15.44 18.66 -8.38
N ARG A 25 16.42 17.78 -8.13
CA ARG A 25 17.61 17.63 -8.99
C ARG A 25 17.54 16.43 -9.95
N CYS A 26 16.72 15.42 -9.67
CA CYS A 26 16.57 14.25 -10.53
C CYS A 26 16.07 14.64 -11.93
N SER A 27 16.62 14.00 -12.96
CA SER A 27 16.27 14.27 -14.36
C SER A 27 14.85 13.80 -14.69
N ARG A 28 14.47 12.64 -14.14
CA ARG A 28 13.12 12.05 -14.21
C ARG A 28 12.62 11.71 -12.82
N VAL A 29 11.33 11.92 -12.62
CA VAL A 29 10.65 11.64 -11.35
C VAL A 29 9.38 10.88 -11.67
N TYR A 30 9.35 9.62 -11.28
CA TYR A 30 8.19 8.74 -11.41
C TYR A 30 7.38 8.78 -10.12
N LEU A 31 6.06 8.84 -10.25
CA LEU A 31 5.11 8.77 -9.14
C LEU A 31 4.28 7.51 -9.30
N GLU A 32 4.43 6.61 -8.35
CA GLU A 32 3.59 5.44 -8.28
C GLU A 32 2.18 5.81 -7.80
N ALA A 33 1.14 5.34 -8.49
CA ALA A 33 -0.24 5.72 -8.23
C ALA A 33 -1.19 4.54 -7.97
N TYR A 34 -0.69 3.37 -7.53
CA TYR A 34 -1.52 2.17 -7.38
C TYR A 34 -1.39 1.42 -6.05
N THR A 35 -0.35 1.62 -5.25
CA THR A 35 -0.21 0.96 -3.93
C THR A 35 -0.97 1.63 -2.80
N SER A 36 -1.29 2.92 -2.90
CA SER A 36 -2.04 3.65 -1.87
C SER A 36 -2.76 4.87 -2.46
N VAL A 37 -3.67 5.44 -1.66
CA VAL A 37 -4.36 6.69 -1.98
C VAL A 37 -3.39 7.86 -1.82
N LEU A 38 -3.19 8.62 -2.89
CA LEU A 38 -2.59 9.95 -2.78
C LEU A 38 -3.64 10.91 -2.17
N ALA A 39 -3.35 11.47 -1.01
CA ALA A 39 -4.27 12.42 -0.37
C ALA A 39 -4.43 13.72 -1.19
N VAL A 40 -3.43 14.03 -2.02
CA VAL A 40 -3.42 15.19 -2.92
C VAL A 40 -3.22 14.74 -4.36
N GLY A 41 -3.79 15.49 -5.31
CA GLY A 41 -3.59 15.23 -6.74
C GLY A 41 -2.14 15.40 -7.17
N LYS A 42 -1.79 14.77 -8.29
CA LYS A 42 -0.47 14.87 -8.93
C LYS A 42 -0.06 16.33 -9.13
N GLU A 43 -1.01 17.18 -9.52
CA GLU A 43 -0.79 18.59 -9.84
C GLU A 43 -0.28 19.36 -8.62
N ALA A 44 -0.83 19.09 -7.43
CA ALA A 44 -0.39 19.73 -6.19
C ALA A 44 1.03 19.30 -5.79
N LEU A 45 1.39 18.03 -6.05
CA LEU A 45 2.76 17.55 -5.86
C LEU A 45 3.73 18.22 -6.84
N GLU A 46 3.35 18.32 -8.12
CA GLU A 46 4.17 18.98 -9.15
C GLU A 46 4.43 20.46 -8.82
N GLU A 47 3.40 21.18 -8.37
CA GLU A 47 3.49 22.57 -7.93
C GLU A 47 4.45 22.72 -6.75
N PHE A 48 4.31 21.90 -5.71
CA PHE A 48 5.14 21.99 -4.50
C PHE A 48 6.60 21.55 -4.74
N TYR A 49 6.79 20.50 -5.53
CA TYR A 49 8.13 19.97 -5.85
C TYR A 49 8.85 20.82 -6.90
N GLY A 50 8.13 21.57 -7.73
CA GLY A 50 8.71 22.33 -8.84
C GLY A 50 9.25 21.43 -9.95
N ARG A 51 8.66 20.24 -10.12
CA ARG A 51 9.08 19.21 -11.08
C ARG A 51 7.85 18.53 -11.65
N LYS A 52 7.92 18.14 -12.93
CA LYS A 52 6.91 17.27 -13.53
C LYS A 52 7.08 15.84 -13.03
N LEU A 53 5.97 15.19 -12.75
CA LEU A 53 5.89 13.80 -12.32
C LEU A 53 5.37 12.93 -13.46
N ILE A 54 6.03 11.79 -13.67
CA ILE A 54 5.62 10.77 -14.63
C ILE A 54 4.82 9.74 -13.83
N LEU A 55 3.54 9.54 -14.13
CA LEU A 55 2.77 8.51 -13.43
C LEU A 55 3.30 7.14 -13.85
N ALA A 56 3.50 6.27 -12.87
CA ALA A 56 3.86 4.88 -13.06
C ALA A 56 2.74 4.00 -12.51
N ASP A 57 2.07 3.24 -13.38
CA ASP A 57 1.06 2.26 -12.96
C ASP A 57 1.64 0.86 -12.71
N ARG A 58 0.78 -0.08 -12.30
CA ARG A 58 1.23 -1.41 -11.91
C ARG A 58 1.89 -2.15 -13.07
N GLU A 59 1.39 -2.00 -14.30
CA GLU A 59 1.98 -2.63 -15.49
C GLU A 59 3.38 -2.06 -15.71
N GLU A 60 3.52 -0.73 -15.65
CA GLU A 60 4.79 -0.03 -15.81
C GLU A 60 5.82 -0.39 -14.73
N VAL A 61 5.40 -0.56 -13.47
CA VAL A 61 6.32 -0.83 -12.35
C VAL A 61 6.67 -2.32 -12.25
N GLU A 62 5.72 -3.22 -12.46
CA GLU A 62 5.93 -4.66 -12.25
C GLU A 62 6.37 -5.39 -13.54
N GLN A 63 5.95 -4.92 -14.72
CA GLN A 63 6.25 -5.57 -15.99
C GLN A 63 7.27 -4.76 -16.80
N GLU A 64 7.13 -3.44 -16.86
CA GLU A 64 7.94 -2.55 -17.71
C GLU A 64 8.97 -1.73 -16.93
N ALA A 65 9.43 -2.25 -15.78
CA ALA A 65 10.39 -1.58 -14.89
C ALA A 65 11.68 -1.12 -15.60
N ASP A 66 12.01 -1.74 -16.73
CA ASP A 66 13.16 -1.39 -17.57
C ASP A 66 13.09 0.07 -18.04
N ASP A 67 11.89 0.63 -18.27
CA ASP A 67 11.74 2.04 -18.67
C ASP A 67 12.04 3.02 -17.53
N ILE A 68 11.73 2.63 -16.28
CA ILE A 68 12.08 3.38 -15.08
C ILE A 68 13.58 3.34 -14.86
N LEU A 69 14.20 2.18 -15.10
CA LEU A 69 15.63 1.94 -14.89
C LEU A 69 16.51 2.41 -16.06
N LYS A 70 15.93 2.61 -17.24
CA LYS A 70 16.63 3.07 -18.44
C LYS A 70 17.42 4.33 -18.14
N ASP A 71 18.69 4.40 -18.53
CA ASP A 71 19.61 5.53 -18.29
C ASP A 71 19.78 5.92 -16.81
N ALA A 72 19.34 5.09 -15.86
CA ALA A 72 19.55 5.32 -14.44
C ALA A 72 20.97 4.93 -13.99
N ASP A 73 21.85 4.52 -14.89
CA ASP A 73 23.30 4.40 -14.69
C ASP A 73 24.00 5.75 -14.95
N VAL A 74 23.56 6.50 -15.96
CA VAL A 74 24.16 7.79 -16.38
C VAL A 74 23.41 9.03 -15.89
N SER A 75 22.18 8.89 -15.38
CA SER A 75 21.35 9.99 -14.88
C SER A 75 20.71 9.70 -13.52
N GLU A 76 20.27 10.72 -12.80
CA GLU A 76 19.56 10.58 -11.52
C GLU A 76 18.04 10.44 -11.75
N VAL A 77 17.48 9.30 -11.38
CA VAL A 77 16.04 8.99 -11.50
C VAL A 77 15.44 8.82 -10.12
N ALA A 78 14.30 9.46 -9.85
CA ALA A 78 13.54 9.28 -8.62
C ALA A 78 12.27 8.46 -8.89
N PHE A 79 11.95 7.56 -7.96
CA PHE A 79 10.73 6.77 -7.92
C PHE A 79 10.04 7.05 -6.57
N LEU A 80 8.89 7.71 -6.62
CA LEU A 80 8.14 8.19 -5.47
C LEU A 80 7.06 7.18 -5.09
N VAL A 81 7.03 6.84 -3.81
CA VAL A 81 6.12 5.84 -3.22
C VAL A 81 5.34 6.50 -2.09
N VAL A 82 4.03 6.26 -2.02
CA VAL A 82 3.21 6.73 -0.88
C VAL A 82 3.60 5.97 0.39
N GLY A 83 3.78 6.69 1.50
CA GLY A 83 4.30 6.15 2.75
C GLY A 83 5.81 5.94 2.68
N ASP A 84 6.25 4.72 3.00
CA ASP A 84 7.65 4.31 2.96
C ASP A 84 7.88 3.29 1.84
N PRO A 85 9.01 3.34 1.10
CA PRO A 85 9.26 2.44 -0.02
C PRO A 85 9.18 0.94 0.30
N PHE A 86 9.29 0.52 1.57
CA PHE A 86 9.20 -0.89 1.98
C PHE A 86 8.12 -1.18 3.02
N GLY A 87 7.30 -0.19 3.39
CA GLY A 87 6.36 -0.32 4.50
C GLY A 87 5.26 -1.37 4.26
N ALA A 88 4.78 -1.52 3.03
CA ALA A 88 3.72 -2.47 2.67
C ALA A 88 3.62 -2.63 1.13
N THR A 89 4.75 -2.65 0.45
CA THR A 89 4.81 -2.55 -1.02
C THR A 89 5.70 -3.64 -1.62
N THR A 90 5.65 -3.79 -2.94
CA THR A 90 6.44 -4.76 -3.71
C THR A 90 7.71 -4.17 -4.31
N HIS A 91 8.05 -2.91 -4.03
CA HIS A 91 9.16 -2.18 -4.69
C HIS A 91 10.56 -2.70 -4.36
N SER A 92 10.69 -3.68 -3.46
CA SER A 92 11.93 -4.45 -3.31
C SER A 92 12.36 -5.08 -4.63
N ASP A 93 11.42 -5.48 -5.50
CA ASP A 93 11.73 -6.04 -6.82
C ASP A 93 12.46 -5.04 -7.73
N LEU A 94 12.03 -3.77 -7.74
CA LEU A 94 12.68 -2.71 -8.52
C LEU A 94 14.16 -2.53 -8.14
N ILE A 95 14.46 -2.63 -6.84
CA ILE A 95 15.84 -2.57 -6.34
C ILE A 95 16.65 -3.80 -6.77
N LEU A 96 16.05 -4.99 -6.70
CA LEU A 96 16.71 -6.22 -7.15
C LEU A 96 17.05 -6.16 -8.64
N ARG A 97 16.15 -5.59 -9.46
CA ARG A 97 16.41 -5.35 -10.90
C ARG A 97 17.53 -4.33 -11.10
N ALA A 98 17.50 -3.20 -10.40
CA ALA A 98 18.57 -2.19 -10.45
C ALA A 98 19.93 -2.80 -10.09
N ALA A 99 19.99 -3.60 -9.02
CA ALA A 99 21.21 -4.28 -8.58
C ALA A 99 21.74 -5.27 -9.64
N LYS A 100 20.86 -6.05 -10.28
CA LYS A 100 21.25 -6.96 -11.38
C LYS A 100 21.83 -6.22 -12.59
N LEU A 101 21.34 -5.02 -12.88
CA LEU A 101 21.83 -4.17 -13.97
C LEU A 101 23.06 -3.33 -13.58
N GLY A 102 23.58 -3.46 -12.35
CA GLY A 102 24.70 -2.65 -11.88
C GLY A 102 24.35 -1.17 -11.66
N ILE A 103 23.06 -0.83 -11.61
CA ILE A 103 22.58 0.52 -11.39
C ILE A 103 22.67 0.83 -9.88
N PRO A 104 23.41 1.87 -9.47
CA PRO A 104 23.48 2.24 -8.07
C PRO A 104 22.14 2.84 -7.64
N TYR A 105 21.66 2.44 -6.46
CA TYR A 105 20.39 2.89 -5.92
C TYR A 105 20.52 3.42 -4.48
N ARG A 106 19.58 4.27 -4.06
CA ARG A 106 19.48 4.78 -2.70
C ARG A 106 18.02 4.90 -2.27
N VAL A 107 17.76 4.49 -1.04
CA VAL A 107 16.44 4.58 -0.43
C VAL A 107 16.39 5.78 0.51
N ILE A 108 15.31 6.55 0.42
CA ILE A 108 14.96 7.63 1.33
C ILE A 108 13.65 7.24 2.00
N HIS A 109 13.78 6.79 3.26
CA HIS A 109 12.66 6.36 4.08
C HIS A 109 11.73 7.48 4.50
N ASN A 110 10.51 7.12 4.88
CA ASN A 110 9.53 8.05 5.43
C ASN A 110 8.57 7.33 6.42
N ALA A 111 7.53 8.04 6.89
CA ALA A 111 6.46 7.47 7.68
C ALA A 111 5.71 6.38 6.89
N SER A 112 5.23 5.35 7.59
CA SER A 112 4.51 4.21 7.03
C SER A 112 3.28 3.91 7.87
N ILE A 113 2.21 3.37 7.28
CA ILE A 113 1.05 2.94 8.06
C ILE A 113 1.44 1.91 9.14
N MET A 114 2.49 1.13 8.90
CA MET A 114 3.05 0.15 9.83
C MET A 114 3.54 0.77 11.15
N ASN A 115 4.02 2.02 11.11
CA ASN A 115 4.45 2.74 12.32
C ASN A 115 3.40 3.77 12.79
N ALA A 116 2.66 4.39 11.86
CA ALA A 116 1.64 5.38 12.17
C ALA A 116 0.45 4.79 12.95
N VAL A 117 0.17 3.49 12.83
CA VAL A 117 -0.86 2.79 13.62
C VAL A 117 -0.69 2.95 15.14
N GLY A 118 0.51 3.31 15.61
CA GLY A 118 0.76 3.67 17.01
C GLY A 118 -0.14 4.80 17.54
N CYS A 119 -0.71 5.63 16.65
CA CYS A 119 -1.70 6.66 17.02
C CYS A 119 -2.95 6.08 17.69
N CYS A 120 -3.22 4.78 17.53
CA CYS A 120 -4.31 4.07 18.19
C CYS A 120 -4.05 3.83 19.70
N GLY A 121 -2.89 4.25 20.23
CA GLY A 121 -2.49 4.03 21.63
C GLY A 121 -2.05 2.59 21.93
N LEU A 122 -1.96 1.75 20.89
CA LEU A 122 -1.45 0.38 21.00
C LEU A 122 0.07 0.38 20.83
N GLN A 123 0.74 -0.44 21.65
CA GLN A 123 2.19 -0.55 21.60
C GLN A 123 2.64 -1.25 20.32
N LEU A 124 3.49 -0.60 19.51
CA LEU A 124 3.96 -1.13 18.23
C LEU A 124 4.68 -2.48 18.38
N TYR A 125 5.42 -2.67 19.48
CA TYR A 125 6.09 -3.95 19.79
C TYR A 125 5.13 -5.13 20.02
N ASN A 126 3.85 -4.88 20.25
CA ASN A 126 2.84 -5.91 20.47
C ASN A 126 2.06 -6.25 19.18
N PHE A 127 2.43 -5.71 18.03
CA PHE A 127 1.84 -6.12 16.75
C PHE A 127 2.51 -7.38 16.22
N GLY A 128 1.70 -8.37 15.83
CA GLY A 128 2.14 -9.61 15.21
C GLY A 128 2.19 -9.53 13.69
N GLU A 129 1.92 -10.65 13.02
CA GLU A 129 1.93 -10.69 11.55
C GLU A 129 0.80 -9.81 10.98
N THR A 130 1.17 -8.78 10.21
CA THR A 130 0.22 -7.95 9.44
C THR A 130 -0.49 -8.78 8.38
N VAL A 131 -1.78 -8.50 8.16
CA VAL A 131 -2.61 -9.22 7.19
C VAL A 131 -3.21 -8.27 6.17
N SER A 132 -3.56 -8.79 4.98
CA SER A 132 -4.31 -8.05 3.97
C SER A 132 -5.70 -8.67 3.79
N ILE A 133 -6.75 -7.89 4.01
CA ILE A 133 -8.14 -8.29 3.76
C ILE A 133 -8.47 -7.89 2.33
N VAL A 134 -8.68 -8.89 1.48
CA VAL A 134 -8.96 -8.73 0.06
C VAL A 134 -10.46 -8.71 -0.22
N PHE A 135 -10.88 -8.04 -1.30
CA PHE A 135 -12.28 -8.10 -1.74
C PHE A 135 -12.66 -9.53 -2.12
N TRP A 136 -13.79 -9.98 -1.60
CA TRP A 136 -14.44 -11.18 -2.09
C TRP A 136 -15.10 -10.96 -3.44
N THR A 137 -15.11 -12.03 -4.24
CA THR A 137 -15.93 -12.15 -5.45
C THR A 137 -16.91 -13.32 -5.27
N ASP A 138 -17.83 -13.48 -6.22
CA ASP A 138 -18.79 -14.59 -6.18
C ASP A 138 -18.11 -15.96 -6.24
N SER A 139 -16.95 -16.05 -6.91
CA SER A 139 -16.21 -17.29 -7.11
C SER A 139 -14.95 -17.42 -6.25
N TRP A 140 -14.54 -16.38 -5.53
CA TRP A 140 -13.31 -16.36 -4.77
C TRP A 140 -13.46 -15.61 -3.44
N ARG A 141 -13.46 -16.38 -2.34
CA ARG A 141 -13.64 -15.89 -0.97
C ARG A 141 -12.56 -16.46 -0.04
N PRO A 142 -11.30 -15.98 -0.12
CA PRO A 142 -10.24 -16.49 0.74
C PRO A 142 -10.47 -16.10 2.20
N GLU A 143 -10.12 -17.01 3.12
CA GLU A 143 -10.18 -16.81 4.57
C GLU A 143 -8.79 -16.88 5.23
N SER A 144 -7.71 -17.10 4.48
CA SER A 144 -6.38 -17.40 5.03
C SER A 144 -5.77 -16.28 5.89
N PHE A 145 -6.17 -15.03 5.67
CA PHE A 145 -5.77 -13.91 6.54
C PHE A 145 -6.36 -14.03 7.94
N PHE A 146 -7.51 -14.71 8.10
CA PHE A 146 -8.16 -14.92 9.39
C PHE A 146 -7.34 -15.86 10.28
N ASP A 147 -6.75 -16.91 9.72
CA ASP A 147 -5.90 -17.85 10.48
C ASP A 147 -4.70 -17.14 11.13
N LYS A 148 -4.13 -16.15 10.43
CA LYS A 148 -3.04 -15.31 10.94
C LYS A 148 -3.53 -14.40 12.07
N MET A 149 -4.73 -13.83 11.93
CA MET A 149 -5.36 -13.02 12.99
C MET A 149 -5.59 -13.86 14.26
N GLU A 150 -6.07 -15.09 14.11
CA GLU A 150 -6.26 -16.02 15.23
C GLU A 150 -4.93 -16.36 15.90
N LYS A 151 -3.88 -16.64 15.10
CA LYS A 151 -2.54 -16.90 15.63
C LYS A 151 -1.98 -15.72 16.41
N ASN A 152 -2.12 -14.48 15.92
CA ASN A 152 -1.71 -13.30 16.67
C ASN A 152 -2.48 -13.18 17.99
N ARG A 153 -3.80 -13.38 17.96
CA ARG A 153 -4.66 -13.29 19.14
C ARG A 153 -4.32 -14.34 20.20
N GLN A 154 -4.03 -15.58 19.78
CA GLN A 154 -3.59 -16.68 20.66
C GLN A 154 -2.26 -16.36 21.34
N ASN A 155 -1.39 -15.60 20.67
CA ASN A 155 -0.10 -15.16 21.20
C ASN A 155 -0.16 -13.81 21.93
N GLY A 156 -1.35 -13.25 22.16
CA GLY A 156 -1.50 -11.95 22.83
C GLY A 156 -1.05 -10.74 22.02
N MET A 157 -0.94 -10.87 20.69
CA MET A 157 -0.52 -9.81 19.78
C MET A 157 -1.70 -9.11 19.11
N HIS A 158 -1.51 -7.83 18.77
CA HIS A 158 -2.38 -7.06 17.89
C HIS A 158 -2.16 -7.45 16.43
N THR A 159 -3.18 -7.25 15.59
CA THR A 159 -3.06 -7.46 14.15
C THR A 159 -3.39 -6.17 13.41
N LEU A 160 -2.45 -5.67 12.61
CA LEU A 160 -2.73 -4.63 11.63
C LEU A 160 -3.36 -5.30 10.40
N CYS A 161 -4.56 -4.86 10.04
CA CYS A 161 -5.27 -5.34 8.86
C CYS A 161 -5.21 -4.26 7.77
N LEU A 162 -4.41 -4.49 6.74
CA LEU A 162 -4.41 -3.69 5.52
C LEU A 162 -5.64 -4.05 4.68
N LEU A 163 -6.29 -3.05 4.10
CA LEU A 163 -7.52 -3.22 3.33
C LEU A 163 -7.23 -3.13 1.84
N ASP A 164 -7.94 -3.93 1.06
CA ASP A 164 -7.72 -4.04 -0.38
C ASP A 164 -7.94 -2.71 -1.12
N ILE A 165 -7.13 -2.52 -2.15
CA ILE A 165 -7.18 -1.37 -3.05
C ILE A 165 -7.16 -1.90 -4.48
N LYS A 166 -8.20 -1.53 -5.24
CA LYS A 166 -8.36 -1.91 -6.64
C LYS A 166 -8.30 -0.67 -7.51
N VAL A 167 -7.13 -0.37 -8.06
CA VAL A 167 -6.87 0.78 -8.93
C VAL A 167 -6.48 0.26 -10.31
N LYS A 168 -7.05 0.85 -11.36
CA LYS A 168 -6.81 0.45 -12.77
C LYS A 168 -6.96 -1.07 -13.00
N GLU A 169 -7.95 -1.71 -12.38
CA GLU A 169 -8.28 -3.11 -12.70
C GLU A 169 -9.12 -3.18 -13.97
N GLN A 170 -8.85 -4.16 -14.84
CA GLN A 170 -9.76 -4.54 -15.91
C GLN A 170 -10.81 -5.51 -15.35
N SER A 171 -12.05 -5.38 -15.80
CA SER A 171 -13.03 -6.44 -15.57
C SER A 171 -12.56 -7.73 -16.25
N LEU A 172 -12.96 -8.89 -15.71
CA LEU A 172 -12.61 -10.19 -16.30
C LEU A 172 -12.99 -10.25 -17.80
N GLU A 173 -14.13 -9.65 -18.16
CA GLU A 173 -14.58 -9.55 -19.55
C GLU A 173 -13.62 -8.71 -20.42
N ASN A 174 -13.19 -7.54 -19.92
CA ASN A 174 -12.28 -6.66 -20.64
C ASN A 174 -10.88 -7.27 -20.75
N LEU A 175 -10.42 -7.96 -19.70
CA LEU A 175 -9.16 -8.70 -19.70
C LEU A 175 -9.17 -9.82 -20.76
N ILE A 176 -10.21 -10.68 -20.77
CA ILE A 176 -10.34 -11.77 -21.75
C ILE A 176 -10.41 -11.23 -23.18
N LYS A 177 -11.04 -10.07 -23.38
CA LYS A 177 -11.17 -9.43 -24.70
C LYS A 177 -9.97 -8.55 -25.08
N GLY A 178 -8.93 -8.46 -24.24
CA GLY A 178 -7.76 -7.60 -24.49
C GLY A 178 -8.08 -6.10 -24.54
N ARG A 179 -9.21 -5.67 -23.98
CA ARG A 179 -9.64 -4.26 -24.00
C ARG A 179 -9.04 -3.53 -22.80
N LYS A 180 -8.17 -2.54 -23.02
CA LYS A 180 -7.60 -1.67 -21.97
C LYS A 180 -8.62 -0.67 -21.41
N ILE A 181 -9.75 -1.19 -20.91
CA ILE A 181 -10.81 -0.43 -20.24
C ILE A 181 -10.74 -0.78 -18.76
N TYR A 182 -10.45 0.23 -17.95
CA TYR A 182 -10.24 0.11 -16.52
C TYR A 182 -11.47 0.53 -15.73
N GLU A 183 -11.76 -0.19 -14.65
CA GLU A 183 -12.79 0.18 -13.69
C GLU A 183 -12.35 1.36 -12.82
N PRO A 184 -13.29 2.16 -12.30
CA PRO A 184 -12.97 3.20 -11.33
C PRO A 184 -12.29 2.60 -10.09
N PRO A 185 -11.37 3.34 -9.44
CA PRO A 185 -10.74 2.90 -8.21
C PRO A 185 -11.76 2.50 -7.13
N ARG A 186 -11.55 1.34 -6.50
CA ARG A 186 -12.32 0.88 -5.35
C ARG A 186 -11.39 0.66 -4.16
N TYR A 187 -11.78 1.20 -3.03
CA TYR A 187 -11.08 1.06 -1.76
C TYR A 187 -11.98 0.31 -0.80
N MET A 188 -11.49 -0.78 -0.21
CA MET A 188 -12.27 -1.51 0.77
C MET A 188 -12.51 -0.65 2.00
N SER A 189 -13.79 -0.46 2.33
CA SER A 189 -14.17 0.16 3.60
C SER A 189 -13.99 -0.82 4.75
N VAL A 190 -13.73 -0.29 5.94
CA VAL A 190 -13.74 -1.02 7.21
C VAL A 190 -15.09 -1.72 7.43
N ASN A 191 -16.21 -1.13 7.00
CA ASN A 191 -17.51 -1.78 7.08
C ASN A 191 -17.56 -3.08 6.27
N GLN A 192 -17.05 -3.06 5.04
CA GLN A 192 -16.96 -4.26 4.19
C GLN A 192 -16.00 -5.30 4.79
N ALA A 193 -14.82 -4.86 5.25
CA ALA A 193 -13.86 -5.75 5.89
C ALA A 193 -14.45 -6.42 7.14
N ALA A 194 -15.13 -5.65 7.99
CA ALA A 194 -15.81 -6.16 9.17
C ALA A 194 -16.93 -7.15 8.82
N GLN A 195 -17.72 -6.87 7.78
CA GLN A 195 -18.74 -7.80 7.28
C GLN A 195 -18.14 -9.12 6.82
N GLN A 196 -17.04 -9.09 6.04
CA GLN A 196 -16.35 -10.31 5.61
C GLN A 196 -15.84 -11.10 6.82
N LEU A 197 -15.23 -10.44 7.81
CA LEU A 197 -14.76 -11.09 9.04
C LEU A 197 -15.91 -11.75 9.84
N LEU A 198 -17.06 -11.07 9.93
CA LEU A 198 -18.25 -11.61 10.58
C LEU A 198 -18.77 -12.85 9.85
N GLU A 199 -18.81 -12.82 8.52
CA GLU A 199 -19.23 -13.96 7.71
C GLU A 199 -18.28 -15.16 7.88
N ILE A 200 -16.96 -14.94 7.93
CA ILE A 200 -15.97 -16.01 8.22
C ILE A 200 -16.27 -16.66 9.57
N VAL A 201 -16.48 -15.85 10.62
CA VAL A 201 -16.80 -16.36 11.96
C VAL A 201 -18.08 -17.19 11.95
N GLN A 202 -19.12 -16.75 11.25
CA GLN A 202 -20.38 -17.50 11.11
C GLN A 202 -20.18 -18.81 10.35
N ASN A 203 -19.46 -18.79 9.23
CA ASN A 203 -19.19 -19.96 8.40
C ASN A 203 -18.36 -21.02 9.14
N ARG A 204 -17.36 -20.59 9.92
CA ARG A 204 -16.54 -21.50 10.74
C ARG A 204 -17.34 -22.14 11.87
N ARG A 205 -18.18 -21.36 12.57
CA ARG A 205 -19.12 -21.90 13.57
C ARG A 205 -20.10 -22.90 12.96
N GLY A 206 -20.61 -22.62 11.76
CA GLY A 206 -21.47 -23.54 11.01
C GLY A 206 -20.79 -24.86 10.64
N ARG A 207 -19.45 -24.85 10.50
CA ARG A 207 -18.61 -26.05 10.28
C ARG A 207 -18.24 -26.79 11.57
N GLY A 208 -18.63 -26.28 12.75
CA GLY A 208 -18.28 -26.86 14.05
C GLY A 208 -16.89 -26.44 14.55
N GLU A 209 -16.26 -25.44 13.93
CA GLU A 209 -15.03 -24.83 14.41
C GLU A 209 -15.36 -23.77 15.49
N GLU A 210 -14.50 -23.62 16.49
CA GLU A 210 -14.57 -22.51 17.46
C GLU A 210 -13.51 -21.46 17.12
N PRO A 211 -13.89 -20.32 16.50
CA PRO A 211 -12.93 -19.28 16.16
C PRO A 211 -12.28 -18.70 17.43
N GLY A 212 -10.94 -18.59 17.43
CA GLY A 212 -10.14 -18.08 18.55
C GLY A 212 -10.28 -16.57 18.80
N LEU A 213 -10.96 -15.85 17.90
CA LEU A 213 -11.50 -14.52 18.17
C LEU A 213 -12.80 -14.75 18.94
N GLY A 214 -12.78 -14.56 20.28
CA GLY A 214 -13.89 -14.85 21.20
C GLY A 214 -15.23 -14.13 20.90
N PRO A 215 -16.01 -13.69 21.89
CA PRO A 215 -17.20 -12.89 21.61
C PRO A 215 -16.81 -11.66 20.78
N LEU A 216 -17.42 -11.51 19.60
CA LEU A 216 -17.18 -10.43 18.64
C LEU A 216 -17.27 -9.02 19.25
N ALA A 217 -17.91 -8.88 20.42
CA ALA A 217 -17.97 -7.67 21.23
C ALA A 217 -16.59 -7.15 21.71
N GLU A 218 -15.55 -7.98 21.69
CA GLU A 218 -14.18 -7.58 22.08
C GLU A 218 -13.27 -7.23 20.88
N LEU A 219 -13.75 -7.36 19.64
CA LEU A 219 -13.01 -6.89 18.47
C LEU A 219 -13.03 -5.35 18.44
N ARG A 220 -12.03 -4.76 19.10
CA ARG A 220 -11.73 -3.34 18.93
C ARG A 220 -10.98 -3.16 17.60
N VAL A 221 -11.73 -3.02 16.52
CA VAL A 221 -11.17 -2.60 15.24
C VAL A 221 -10.85 -1.12 15.34
N CYS A 222 -9.59 -0.79 15.66
CA CYS A 222 -9.06 0.55 15.45
C CYS A 222 -8.79 0.73 13.95
N ALA A 223 -9.77 1.27 13.25
CA ALA A 223 -9.66 1.62 11.85
C ALA A 223 -9.02 3.00 11.70
N GLY A 224 -7.71 3.04 11.43
CA GLY A 224 -7.06 4.23 10.90
C GLY A 224 -7.30 4.31 9.40
N PHE A 225 -8.36 4.98 8.97
CA PHE A 225 -8.48 5.36 7.57
C PHE A 225 -7.59 6.57 7.30
N LEU A 226 -6.77 6.49 6.24
CA LEU A 226 -6.47 7.66 5.42
C LEU A 226 -7.67 7.88 4.51
N HIS A 227 -8.79 8.32 5.11
CA HIS A 227 -9.80 9.03 4.35
C HIS A 227 -9.18 10.40 4.00
N PRO A 228 -9.44 11.00 2.83
CA PRO A 228 -8.92 12.32 2.47
C PRO A 228 -9.39 13.47 3.40
N GLU A 229 -10.05 13.17 4.52
CA GLU A 229 -10.34 14.17 5.52
C GLU A 229 -9.16 14.31 6.48
N PRO A 230 -8.63 15.54 6.66
CA PRO A 230 -7.50 15.78 7.54
C PRO A 230 -7.83 15.32 8.96
N PHE A 231 -6.89 14.61 9.59
CA PHE A 231 -6.96 14.34 11.03
C PHE A 231 -7.15 15.68 11.76
N PRO A 232 -8.19 15.86 12.58
CA PRO A 232 -8.28 17.02 13.44
C PRO A 232 -7.11 16.93 14.44
N VAL A 233 -6.19 17.90 14.32
CA VAL A 233 -5.12 18.16 15.29
C VAL A 233 -5.72 18.84 16.51
#